data_AF-A0A660WEM4-F1
#
_entry.id   AF-A0A660WEM4-F1
#
_cell.length_a   1.000
_cell.length_b   1.000
_cell.length_c   1.000
_cell.angle_alpha   90.00
_cell.angle_beta   90.00
_cell.angle_gamma   90.00
#
_symmetry.space_group_name_H-M   'P 1'
#
loop_
_entity.id
_entity.type
_entity.pdbx_description
1 polymer ?
#
loop_
_entity_poly.entity_id
_entity_poly.type
_entity_poly.pdbx_seq_one_letter_code
_entity_poly.pdbx_strand_id
1 'polypeptide(L)' 'MEATLNIRISAAMQDELRELCEQQHRSTSDVVRDSLQKYLAVDQMNRLREKLRPRAEAAGFLTDEDVFKAVS' A
#
# COMPACT_ATOMS: atom_id res chain seq x y z
N MET A 1 -5.90 20.49 1.48
CA MET A 1 -7.32 20.42 1.07
C MET A 1 -7.87 19.13 1.61
N GLU A 2 -8.96 19.18 2.38
CA GLU A 2 -9.67 17.97 2.79
C GLU A 2 -10.72 17.65 1.74
N ALA A 3 -10.69 16.43 1.21
CA ALA A 3 -11.65 15.93 0.24
C ALA A 3 -12.47 14.81 0.89
N THR A 4 -13.79 14.90 0.80
CA THR A 4 -14.71 13.89 1.32
C THR A 4 -15.00 12.84 0.24
N LEU A 5 -14.83 11.57 0.57
CA LEU A 5 -15.10 10.44 -0.31
C LEU A 5 -16.33 9.67 0.21
N ASN A 6 -17.41 9.66 -0.57
CA ASN A 6 -18.57 8.81 -0.32
C ASN A 6 -18.52 7.60 -1.26
N ILE A 7 -18.40 6.41 -0.70
CA ILE A 7 -18.38 5.15 -1.45
C ILE A 7 -19.48 4.21 -0.97
N ARG A 8 -19.97 3.39 -1.89
CA ARG A 8 -20.83 2.25 -1.55
C ARG A 8 -19.94 1.05 -1.26
N ILE A 9 -20.22 0.36 -0.17
CA ILE A 9 -19.59 -0.90 0.21
C ILE A 9 -20.68 -1.94 0.47
N SER A 10 -20.33 -3.23 0.38
CA SER A 10 -21.25 -4.31 0.75
C SER A 10 -21.50 -4.30 2.26
N ALA A 11 -22.63 -4.86 2.70
CA ALA A 11 -22.94 -5.01 4.12
C ALA A 11 -21.87 -5.84 4.85
N ALA A 12 -21.42 -6.94 4.24
CA ALA A 12 -20.36 -7.78 4.78
C ALA A 12 -19.05 -6.99 5.02
N MET A 13 -18.64 -6.15 4.06
CA MET A 13 -17.44 -5.33 4.21
C MET A 13 -17.59 -4.29 5.32
N GLN A 14 -18.81 -3.76 5.52
CA GLN A 14 -19.08 -2.82 6.60
C GLN A 14 -18.94 -3.50 7.98
N ASP A 15 -19.40 -4.75 8.10
CA ASP A 15 -19.31 -5.52 9.34
C ASP A 15 -17.85 -5.87 9.65
N GLU A 16 -17.10 -6.39 8.66
CA GLU A 16 -15.66 -6.66 8.79
C GLU A 16 -14.87 -5.41 9.20
N LEU A 17 -15.17 -4.26 8.58
CA LEU A 17 -14.51 -3.00 8.91
C LEU A 17 -14.82 -2.54 10.33
N ARG A 18 -16.05 -2.77 10.82
CA ARG A 18 -16.43 -2.44 12.20
C ARG A 18 -15.67 -3.30 13.20
N GLU A 19 -15.65 -4.61 13.01
CA GLU A 19 -14.90 -5.53 13.89
C GLU A 19 -13.41 -5.17 13.94
N LEU A 20 -12.82 -4.85 12.79
CA LEU A 20 -11.42 -4.42 12.71
C LEU A 20 -11.17 -3.12 13.48
N CYS A 21 -12.08 -2.15 13.35
CA CYS A 21 -11.98 -0.87 14.06
C CYS A 21 -12.09 -1.05 15.58
N GLU A 22 -13.00 -1.91 16.04
CA GLU A 22 -13.18 -2.25 17.46
C GLU A 22 -11.93 -2.93 18.02
N GLN A 23 -11.40 -3.94 17.34
CA GLN A 23 -10.18 -4.64 17.76
C GLN A 23 -8.97 -3.69 17.87
N GLN A 24 -8.81 -2.80 16.89
CA GLN A 24 -7.70 -1.86 16.86
C GLN A 24 -7.92 -0.59 17.68
N HIS A 25 -9.13 -0.37 18.23
CA HIS A 25 -9.51 0.86 18.92
C HIS A 25 -9.28 2.11 18.05
N ARG A 26 -9.62 2.02 16.75
CA ARG A 26 -9.41 3.09 15.77
C ARG A 26 -10.73 3.51 15.13
N SER A 27 -10.82 4.76 14.68
CA SER A 27 -11.98 5.22 13.92
C SER A 27 -11.99 4.63 12.51
N THR A 28 -13.19 4.42 11.96
CA THR A 28 -13.38 3.93 10.58
C THR A 28 -12.66 4.81 9.56
N SER A 29 -12.75 6.13 9.71
CA SER A 29 -12.09 7.09 8.82
C SER A 29 -10.57 6.96 8.87
N ASP A 30 -9.98 6.72 10.05
CA ASP A 30 -8.53 6.58 10.18
C ASP A 30 -8.04 5.26 9.58
N VAL A 31 -8.78 4.16 9.79
CA VAL A 31 -8.45 2.86 9.19
C VAL A 31 -8.55 2.92 7.67
N VAL A 32 -9.61 3.51 7.12
CA VAL A 32 -9.80 3.65 5.67
C VAL A 32 -8.73 4.56 5.07
N ARG A 33 -8.43 5.70 5.70
CA ARG A 33 -7.39 6.62 5.22
C ARG A 33 -6.01 5.95 5.18
N ASP A 34 -5.64 5.26 6.25
CA ASP A 34 -4.37 4.53 6.35
C ASP A 34 -4.29 3.41 5.31
N SER A 35 -5.38 2.67 5.11
CA SER A 35 -5.46 1.60 4.10
C SER A 35 -5.28 2.15 2.68
N LEU A 36 -5.94 3.27 2.35
CA LEU A 36 -5.79 3.93 1.05
C LEU A 36 -4.37 4.46 0.83
N GLN A 37 -3.76 5.06 1.86
CA GLN A 37 -2.37 5.51 1.79
C GLN A 37 -1.40 4.35 1.51
N LYS A 38 -1.55 3.25 2.24
CA LYS A 38 -0.75 2.03 2.03
C LYS A 38 -0.94 1.46 0.63
N TYR A 39 -2.18 1.37 0.16
CA TYR A 39 -2.48 0.89 -1.19
C TYR A 39 -1.81 1.76 -2.27
N LEU A 40 -1.94 3.08 -2.17
CA LEU A 40 -1.31 4.01 -3.13
C LEU A 40 0.21 3.96 -3.10
N ALA A 41 0.81 3.78 -1.91
CA ALA A 41 2.26 3.63 -1.78
C ALA A 41 2.77 2.36 -2.48
N VAL A 42 2.06 1.23 -2.32
CA VAL A 42 2.38 -0.03 -3.00
C VAL A 42 2.24 0.12 -4.51
N ASP A 43 1.14 0.72 -4.99
CA ASP A 43 0.94 0.99 -6.42
C ASP A 43 2.06 1.87 -7.00
N GLN A 44 2.43 2.94 -6.30
CA GLN A 44 3.51 3.82 -6.72
C GLN A 44 4.86 3.09 -6.78
N MET A 45 5.17 2.28 -5.76
CA MET A 45 6.38 1.46 -5.73
C MET A 45 6.42 0.48 -6.90
N ASN A 46 5.31 -0.19 -7.20
CA ASN A 46 5.22 -1.14 -8.31
C ASN A 46 5.46 -0.44 -9.66
N ARG A 47 4.83 0.72 -9.88
CA ARG A 47 5.08 1.53 -11.09
C ARG A 47 6.54 1.98 -11.21
N LEU A 48 7.17 2.31 -10.09
CA LEU A 48 8.58 2.69 -10.09
C LEU A 48 9.48 1.50 -10.42
N ARG A 49 9.20 0.33 -9.83
CA ARG A 49 9.91 -0.92 -10.12
C ARG A 49 9.83 -1.28 -11.59
N GLU A 50 8.66 -1.22 -12.22
CA GLU A 50 8.52 -1.49 -13.67
C GLU A 50 9.43 -0.60 -14.52
N LYS A 51 9.58 0.68 -14.16
CA LYS A 51 10.45 1.63 -14.87
C LYS A 51 11.93 1.40 -14.63
N LEU A 52 12.30 0.98 -13.41
CA LEU A 52 13.69 0.80 -13.01
C LEU A 52 14.22 -0.58 -13.37
N ARG A 53 13.35 -1.59 -13.45
CA ARG A 53 13.72 -2.99 -13.67
C ARG A 53 14.66 -3.19 -14.87
N PRO A 54 14.43 -2.62 -16.07
CA PRO A 54 15.36 -2.80 -17.20
C PRO A 54 16.76 -2.25 -16.93
N ARG A 55 16.86 -1.17 -16.16
CA ARG A 55 18.15 -0.57 -15.78
C ARG A 55 18.85 -1.38 -14.69
N ALA A 56 18.08 -1.87 -13.71
CA ALA A 56 18.58 -2.71 -12.65
C ALA A 56 19.11 -4.05 -13.18
N GLU A 57 18.38 -4.69 -14.11
CA GLU A 57 18.80 -5.92 -14.78
C GLU A 57 20.10 -5.72 -15.58
N ALA A 58 20.23 -4.60 -16.31
CA ALA A 58 21.46 -4.25 -17.03
C ALA A 58 22.66 -3.99 -16.09
N ALA A 59 22.39 -3.57 -14.85
CA ALA A 59 23.39 -3.35 -13.81
C ALA A 59 23.67 -4.61 -12.97
N GLY A 60 23.00 -5.74 -13.24
CA GLY A 60 23.20 -7.01 -12.54
C GLY A 60 22.38 -7.17 -11.26
N PHE A 61 21.42 -6.27 -10.98
CA PHE A 61 20.52 -6.35 -9.83
C PHE A 61 19.20 -7.02 -10.24
N LEU A 62 19.05 -8.31 -9.96
CA LEU A 62 17.85 -9.08 -10.28
C LEU A 62 16.98 -9.37 -9.05
N THR A 63 17.60 -9.45 -7.88
CA THR A 63 16.92 -9.78 -6.62
C THR A 63 17.17 -8.72 -5.56
N ASP A 64 16.29 -8.69 -4.55
CA ASP A 64 16.48 -7.82 -3.39
C ASP A 64 17.77 -8.16 -2.62
N GLU A 65 18.24 -9.42 -2.67
CA GLU A 65 19.55 -9.82 -2.10
C GLU A 65 20.73 -9.17 -2.82
N ASP A 66 20.68 -9.03 -4.15
CA ASP A 66 21.76 -8.40 -4.91
C ASP A 66 21.90 -6.92 -4.51
N VAL A 67 20.77 -6.26 -4.28
CA VAL A 67 20.73 -4.88 -3.79
C VAL A 67 21.30 -4.83 -2.38
N PHE A 68 20.86 -5.71 -1.48
CA PHE A 68 21.30 -5.73 -0.08
C PHE A 68 22.81 -5.91 0.04
N LYS A 69 23.40 -6.82 -0.75
CA LYS A 69 24.84 -7.08 -0.82
C LYS A 69 25.65 -5.87 -1.35
N ALA A 70 25.04 -5.02 -2.16
CA ALA A 70 25.73 -3.87 -2.74
C ALA A 70 25.69 -2.60 -1.87
N VAL A 71 24.75 -2.52 -0.92
CA VAL A 71 24.53 -1.32 -0.08
C VAL A 71 24.82 -1.54 1.42
N SER A 72 25.08 -2.79 1.83
CA SER A 72 25.43 -3.17 3.21
C SER A 72 26.88 -3.64 3.27
#